data_AF-A0A2W5L0W7-F1
#
_entry.id   AF-A0A2W5L0W7-F1
#
_cell.length_a   1.000
_cell.length_b   1.000
_cell.length_c   1.000
_cell.angle_alpha   90.00
_cell.angle_beta   90.00
_cell.angle_gamma   90.00
#
_symmetry.space_group_name_H-M   'P 1'
#
loop_
_entity.id
_entity.type
_entity.pdbx_description
1 polymer ?
#
loop_
_entity_poly.entity_id
_entity_poly.type
_entity_poly.pdbx_seq_one_letter_code
_entity_poly.pdbx_strand_id
1 'polypeptide(L)'
;MQSENRFFDDLAKMVNGIAGTVAGAGREAESAMRERAKEFVGRMDFVSREEFDAVKEMAAKARAETDALKARLDKLEAAAKPAAAAAKPAAKPAVKPAVKPAARPGARKPKA
;
A
#
# COMPACT_ATOMS: atom_id res chain seq x y z
N MET A 1 13.65 73.68 -13.53
CA MET A 1 14.43 72.43 -13.60
C MET A 1 14.71 71.81 -12.22
N GLN A 2 13.88 72.04 -11.17
CA GLN A 2 14.14 71.54 -9.79
C GLN A 2 13.04 70.63 -9.22
N SER A 3 11.84 70.64 -9.80
CA SER A 3 10.69 69.84 -9.34
C SER A 3 10.74 68.39 -9.81
N GLU A 4 11.27 68.15 -11.01
CA GLU A 4 11.31 66.83 -11.65
C GLU A 4 12.21 65.85 -10.88
N ASN A 5 13.36 66.32 -10.36
CA ASN A 5 14.29 65.50 -9.61
C ASN A 5 13.78 65.03 -8.22
N ARG A 6 12.83 65.73 -7.60
CA ARG A 6 12.32 65.33 -6.26
C ARG A 6 11.42 64.11 -6.33
N PHE A 7 10.57 64.01 -7.35
CA PHE A 7 9.66 62.87 -7.50
C PHE A 7 10.42 61.57 -7.79
N PHE A 8 11.47 61.65 -8.61
CA PHE A 8 12.35 60.51 -8.86
C PHE A 8 13.22 60.13 -7.65
N ASP A 9 13.67 61.09 -6.85
CA ASP A 9 14.44 60.82 -5.62
C ASP A 9 13.60 60.17 -4.51
N ASP A 10 12.35 60.63 -4.33
CA ASP A 10 11.41 60.02 -3.39
C ASP A 10 11.01 58.60 -3.84
N LEU A 11 10.83 58.39 -5.15
CA LEU A 11 10.61 57.05 -5.70
C LEU A 11 11.83 56.15 -5.52
N ALA A 12 13.06 56.64 -5.74
CA ALA A 12 14.27 55.86 -5.53
C ALA A 12 14.47 55.47 -4.07
N LYS A 13 14.19 56.37 -3.12
CA LYS A 13 14.19 56.08 -1.68
C LYS A 13 13.12 55.07 -1.29
N MET A 14 11.92 55.20 -1.85
CA MET A 14 10.83 54.24 -1.63
C MET A 14 11.16 52.86 -2.20
N VAL A 15 11.70 52.79 -3.42
CA VAL A 15 12.12 51.53 -4.04
C VAL A 15 13.26 50.89 -3.26
N ASN A 16 14.24 51.64 -2.79
CA ASN A 16 15.31 51.10 -1.94
C ASN A 16 14.80 50.64 -0.57
N GLY A 17 13.85 51.36 0.03
CA GLY A 17 13.21 50.96 1.29
C GLY A 17 12.36 49.69 1.15
N ILE A 18 11.62 49.57 0.05
CA ILE A 18 10.82 48.38 -0.29
C ILE A 18 11.75 47.20 -0.66
N ALA A 19 12.78 47.42 -1.46
CA ALA A 19 13.75 46.38 -1.80
C ALA A 19 14.46 45.84 -0.56
N GLY A 20 14.81 46.70 0.40
CA GLY A 20 15.41 46.28 1.68
C GLY A 20 14.47 45.44 2.55
N THR A 21 13.19 45.83 2.65
CA THR A 21 12.18 45.08 3.42
C THR A 21 11.78 43.77 2.73
N VAL A 22 11.67 43.74 1.40
CA VAL A 22 11.39 42.52 0.63
C VAL A 22 12.56 41.54 0.68
N ALA A 23 13.81 42.02 0.63
CA ALA A 23 14.99 41.17 0.77
C ALA A 23 15.12 40.57 2.18
N GLY A 24 14.77 41.32 3.23
CA GLY A 24 14.71 40.82 4.61
C GLY A 24 13.58 39.82 4.82
N ALA A 25 12.35 40.21 4.43
CA ALA A 25 11.17 39.36 4.50
C ALA A 25 11.31 38.08 3.66
N GLY A 26 12.03 38.13 2.53
CA GLY A 26 12.32 36.97 1.70
C GLY A 26 13.16 35.90 2.41
N ARG A 27 14.18 36.30 3.18
CA ARG A 27 15.02 35.36 3.95
C ARG A 27 14.27 34.70 5.10
N GLU A 28 13.41 35.48 5.76
CA GLU A 28 12.54 34.98 6.84
C GLU A 28 11.44 34.05 6.27
N ALA A 29 10.85 34.42 5.13
CA ALA A 29 9.88 33.60 4.43
C ALA A 29 10.48 32.29 3.91
N GLU A 30 11.71 32.29 3.40
CA GLU A 30 12.41 31.08 2.96
C GLU A 30 12.63 30.12 4.13
N SER A 31 13.08 30.65 5.27
CA SER A 31 13.29 29.86 6.50
C SER A 31 11.98 29.26 7.00
N ALA A 32 10.90 30.06 7.07
CA ALA A 32 9.58 29.61 7.48
C ALA A 32 8.96 28.61 6.48
N MET A 33 9.19 28.78 5.18
CA MET A 33 8.75 27.85 4.14
C MET A 33 9.47 26.52 4.26
N ARG A 34 10.79 26.53 4.51
CA ARG A 34 11.59 25.31 4.67
C ARG A 34 11.19 24.52 5.91
N GLU A 35 10.88 25.21 7.00
CA GLU A 35 10.37 24.59 8.24
C GLU A 35 8.99 23.97 8.01
N ARG A 36 8.05 24.71 7.41
CA ARG A 36 6.74 24.17 7.02
C ARG A 36 6.82 23.00 6.05
N ALA A 37 7.77 23.03 5.11
CA ALA A 37 7.99 21.94 4.17
C ALA A 37 8.48 20.68 4.90
N LYS A 38 9.42 20.81 5.84
CA LYS A 38 9.89 19.69 6.68
C LYS A 38 8.76 19.10 7.52
N GLU A 39 7.97 19.94 8.18
CA GLU A 39 6.79 19.48 8.91
C GLU A 39 5.76 18.81 8.00
N PHE A 40 5.50 19.38 6.82
CA PHE A 40 4.56 18.82 5.86
C PHE A 40 5.00 17.43 5.40
N VAL A 41 6.27 17.27 5.02
CA VAL A 41 6.84 15.97 4.65
C VAL A 41 6.83 14.99 5.82
N GLY A 42 7.13 15.44 7.04
CA GLY A 42 7.06 14.62 8.24
C GLY A 42 5.63 14.21 8.66
N ARG A 43 4.61 14.98 8.25
CA ARG A 43 3.18 14.64 8.42
C ARG A 43 2.64 13.74 7.32
N MET A 44 3.35 13.59 6.20
CA MET A 44 2.96 12.61 5.19
C MET A 44 3.34 11.22 5.68
N ASP A 45 2.45 10.24 5.49
CA ASP A 45 2.65 8.83 5.87
C ASP A 45 3.74 8.15 5.01
N PHE A 46 4.98 8.65 5.08
CA PHE A 46 6.13 8.05 4.42
C PHE A 46 6.75 6.99 5.30
N VAL A 47 6.96 5.81 4.71
CA VAL A 47 7.76 4.75 5.32
C VAL A 47 9.23 5.10 5.12
N SER A 48 10.00 5.17 6.21
CA SER A 48 11.44 5.40 6.10
C SER A 48 12.11 4.23 5.37
N ARG A 49 13.28 4.48 4.80
CA ARG A 49 13.99 3.43 4.06
C ARG A 49 14.41 2.30 5.00
N GLU A 50 14.76 2.64 6.23
CA GLU A 50 15.16 1.75 7.29
C GLU A 50 14.00 0.83 7.72
N GLU A 51 12.80 1.38 7.91
CA GLU A 51 11.60 0.58 8.21
C GLU A 51 11.22 -0.32 7.03
N PHE A 52 11.33 0.18 5.80
CA PHE A 52 11.09 -0.62 4.60
C PHE A 52 12.05 -1.81 4.52
N ASP A 53 13.35 -1.57 4.73
CA ASP A 53 14.37 -2.61 4.69
C ASP A 53 14.17 -3.63 5.84
N ALA A 54 13.80 -3.17 7.04
CA ALA A 54 13.47 -4.04 8.17
C ALA A 54 12.28 -4.97 7.87
N VAL A 55 11.18 -4.42 7.32
CA VAL A 55 9.99 -5.20 6.94
C VAL A 55 10.31 -6.16 5.80
N LYS A 56 11.13 -5.74 4.83
CA LYS A 56 11.57 -6.59 3.73
C LYS A 56 12.37 -7.80 4.22
N GLU A 57 13.30 -7.59 5.15
CA GLU A 57 14.04 -8.70 5.76
C GLU A 57 13.13 -9.62 6.56
N MET A 58 12.21 -9.07 7.36
CA MET A 58 11.23 -9.84 8.11
C MET A 58 10.36 -10.69 7.18
N ALA A 59 9.88 -10.12 6.07
CA ALA A 59 9.08 -10.83 5.08
C ALA A 59 9.88 -11.95 4.40
N ALA A 60 11.16 -11.72 4.10
CA ALA A 60 12.04 -12.74 3.52
C ALA A 60 12.26 -13.92 4.49
N LYS A 61 12.55 -13.63 5.77
CA LYS A 61 12.69 -14.64 6.84
C LYS A 61 11.41 -15.44 7.02
N ALA A 62 10.26 -14.77 7.12
CA ALA A 62 8.97 -15.42 7.26
C ALA A 62 8.64 -16.36 6.08
N ARG A 63 8.98 -15.98 4.84
CA ARG A 63 8.83 -16.87 3.68
C ARG A 63 9.72 -18.11 3.78
N ALA A 64 10.99 -17.93 4.14
CA ALA A 64 11.92 -19.04 4.30
C ALA A 64 11.44 -20.02 5.39
N GLU A 65 10.96 -19.49 6.53
CA GLU A 65 10.38 -20.29 7.61
C GLU A 65 9.11 -21.02 7.17
N THR A 66 8.25 -20.36 6.40
CA THR A 66 7.04 -20.98 5.86
C THR A 66 7.37 -22.17 4.95
N ASP A 67 8.36 -22.03 4.08
CA ASP A 67 8.77 -23.12 3.18
C ASP A 67 9.43 -24.27 3.95
N ALA A 68 10.22 -23.97 4.98
CA ALA A 68 10.77 -24.98 5.89
C ALA A 68 9.69 -25.74 6.66
N LEU A 69 8.64 -25.05 7.13
CA LEU A 69 7.51 -25.65 7.82
C LEU A 69 6.68 -26.52 6.87
N LYS A 70 6.39 -26.06 5.65
CA LYS A 70 5.71 -26.89 4.62
C LYS A 70 6.49 -28.17 4.36
N ALA A 71 7.80 -28.09 4.17
CA ALA A 71 8.64 -29.27 3.95
C ALA A 71 8.62 -30.25 5.15
N ARG A 72 8.47 -29.74 6.38
CA ARG A 72 8.28 -30.59 7.58
C ARG A 72 6.90 -31.22 7.60
N LEU A 73 5.85 -30.46 7.27
CA LEU A 73 4.48 -30.97 7.18
C LEU A 73 4.39 -32.07 6.13
N ASP A 74 4.92 -31.88 4.92
CA ASP A 74 4.91 -32.89 3.86
C ASP A 74 5.57 -34.20 4.31
N LYS A 75 6.70 -34.12 5.03
CA LYS A 75 7.40 -35.29 5.58
C LYS A 75 6.57 -36.00 6.64
N LEU A 76 5.93 -35.25 7.54
CA LEU A 76 5.10 -35.80 8.59
C LEU A 76 3.82 -36.42 8.02
N GLU A 77 3.18 -35.77 7.04
CA GLU A 77 2.00 -36.29 6.35
C GLU A 77 2.33 -37.55 5.54
N ALA A 78 3.49 -37.59 4.88
CA ALA A 78 3.97 -38.79 4.20
C ALA A 78 4.26 -39.94 5.18
N ALA A 79 4.80 -39.65 6.37
CA ALA A 79 5.04 -40.64 7.41
C ALA A 79 3.76 -41.08 8.14
N ALA A 80 2.77 -40.19 8.26
CA ALA A 80 1.49 -40.44 8.92
C ALA A 80 0.47 -41.14 8.00
N LYS A 81 0.74 -41.23 6.69
CA LYS A 81 -0.10 -42.01 5.77
C LYS A 81 0.10 -43.51 6.07
N PRO A 82 -0.89 -44.20 6.69
CA PRO A 82 -0.76 -45.63 6.95
C PRO A 82 -0.58 -46.38 5.63
N ALA A 83 0.15 -47.49 5.69
CA ALA A 83 0.49 -48.39 4.59
C ALA A 83 -0.72 -49.11 3.94
N ALA A 84 -1.79 -48.37 3.63
CA ALA A 84 -3.02 -48.87 3.01
C ALA A 84 -2.95 -48.88 1.47
N ALA A 85 -1.80 -48.58 0.86
CA ALA A 85 -1.62 -48.59 -0.60
C ALA A 85 -0.84 -49.80 -1.14
N ALA A 86 -0.44 -50.75 -0.29
CA ALA A 86 0.15 -52.03 -0.70
C ALA A 86 -0.86 -53.18 -0.60
N ALA A 87 -2.05 -53.01 -1.21
CA ALA A 87 -2.93 -54.10 -1.57
C ALA A 87 -3.77 -53.70 -2.80
N LYS A 88 -3.35 -54.11 -4.00
CA LYS A 88 -4.21 -54.13 -5.20
C LYS A 88 -5.10 -55.40 -5.17
N PRO A 89 -6.01 -55.60 -6.13
CA PRO A 89 -7.38 -55.10 -6.18
C PRO A 89 -8.39 -56.28 -6.11
N ALA A 90 -9.51 -56.14 -5.39
CA ALA A 90 -10.55 -57.17 -5.46
C ALA A 90 -11.97 -56.59 -5.36
N ALA A 91 -12.72 -56.89 -6.42
CA ALA A 91 -14.17 -57.10 -6.47
C ALA A 91 -15.11 -55.92 -6.16
N LYS A 92 -15.71 -55.39 -7.22
CA LYS A 92 -17.08 -54.84 -7.20
C LYS A 92 -18.04 -55.93 -6.69
N PRO A 93 -19.11 -55.54 -5.97
CA PRO A 93 -20.40 -55.65 -6.63
C PRO A 93 -21.29 -54.41 -6.45
N ALA A 94 -22.22 -54.34 -7.39
CA ALA A 94 -23.15 -53.26 -7.64
C ALA A 94 -24.12 -52.98 -6.47
N VAL A 95 -24.48 -51.70 -6.29
CA VAL A 95 -25.87 -51.31 -6.09
C VAL A 95 -26.11 -49.97 -6.78
N LYS A 96 -27.01 -49.97 -7.78
CA LYS A 96 -27.61 -48.76 -8.35
C LYS A 96 -28.75 -48.31 -7.43
N PRO A 97 -28.85 -47.02 -7.08
CA PRO A 97 -30.14 -46.41 -6.81
C PRO A 97 -30.49 -45.50 -7.99
N ALA A 98 -31.60 -45.83 -8.65
CA ALA A 98 -32.21 -45.01 -9.69
C ALA A 98 -32.59 -43.64 -9.12
N VAL A 99 -31.95 -42.58 -9.63
CA VAL A 99 -32.39 -41.20 -9.40
C VAL A 99 -33.36 -40.85 -10.52
N LYS A 100 -34.66 -40.75 -10.20
CA LYS A 100 -35.63 -39.98 -10.99
C LYS A 100 -35.52 -38.52 -10.55
N PRO A 101 -35.11 -37.57 -11.40
CA PRO A 101 -35.34 -36.16 -11.13
C PRO A 101 -36.77 -35.82 -11.56
N ALA A 102 -37.64 -35.61 -10.57
CA ALA A 102 -38.94 -34.97 -10.77
C ALA A 102 -38.70 -33.52 -11.24
N ALA A 103 -39.17 -33.21 -12.43
CA ALA A 103 -39.11 -31.88 -13.03
C ALA A 103 -39.89 -30.87 -12.16
N ARG A 104 -39.24 -29.74 -11.86
CA ARG A 104 -39.85 -28.53 -11.28
C ARG A 104 -40.94 -27.99 -12.22
N PRO A 105 -42.17 -27.70 -11.74
CA PRO A 105 -43.07 -26.80 -12.45
C PRO A 105 -42.94 -25.40 -11.85
N GLY A 106 -42.05 -24.58 -12.43
CA GLY A 106 -41.81 -23.21 -11.98
C GLY A 106 -41.86 -22.22 -13.14
N ALA A 107 -43.04 -22.06 -13.76
CA ALA A 107 -43.28 -20.99 -14.72
C ALA A 107 -44.78 -20.65 -14.81
N ARG A 108 -45.26 -19.75 -13.95
CA ARG A 108 -46.37 -18.86 -14.29
C ARG A 108 -46.03 -17.43 -13.86
N LYS A 109 -46.13 -16.55 -14.86
CA LYS A 109 -45.74 -15.14 -14.90
C LYS A 109 -46.61 -14.27 -13.96
N PRO A 110 -46.13 -13.08 -13.58
CA PRO A 110 -46.90 -12.12 -12.78
C PRO A 110 -47.88 -11.34 -13.66
N LYS A 111 -49.13 -11.21 -13.22
CA LYS A 111 -50.09 -10.19 -13.68
C LYS A 111 -51.20 -10.00 -12.66
N ALA A 112 -51.13 -8.89 -11.92
CA ALA A 112 -52.20 -7.96 -11.56
C ALA A 112 -51.62 -6.96 -10.56
#